data_AF-A0A7I4XYW8-F1
#
_entry.id   AF-A0A7I4XYW8-F1
#
_cell.length_a   1.000
_cell.length_b   1.000
_cell.length_c   1.000
_cell.angle_alpha   90.00
_cell.angle_beta   90.00
_cell.angle_gamma   90.00
#
_symmetry.space_group_name_H-M   'P 1'
#
loop_
_entity.id
_entity.type
_entity.pdbx_description
1 polymer ?
#
loop_
_entity_poly.entity_id
_entity_poly.type
_entity_poly.pdbx_seq_one_letter_code
_entity_poly.pdbx_strand_id
1 'polypeptide(L)'
;MSSEESEVFDLTSRDRLLVIQWEHLNLWRFYPLALASSWSIRCFLYPMSVVKSRLQLQKQNNMYRGMRHAFTEIVKVEGVGALYRGFWMTLPQISASFLYSSTYERVRDLIQVHVGITNPSLVSALAGGIASPTAQLVFVPTDIVAQHMMVQNNPEAFGGSRKASAVASAIRNDGLEKRLTLGLRVVRAVYRVDGIAGFYRGFLSAVMLYIPSTMVFWSTYYHALAGFRFIRVKVTEMESGMKPKTTSEVDNRNLFLDQAISGSIGGIASACVTNPLEMLRIRLQVHRTNYTDTIKRLWRYEGSKVLTKGLAPRVVSNALYSSLVMLAYETVKKLCVLPEYRDHVVW
;
A
#
# COMPACT_ATOMS: atom_id res chain seq x y z
N MET A 1 -25.91 22.51 41.97
CA MET A 1 -27.34 22.80 41.73
C MET A 1 -27.38 23.74 40.55
N SER A 2 -27.34 23.18 39.34
CA SER A 2 -28.53 22.82 38.55
C SER A 2 -29.20 24.11 38.07
N SER A 3 -29.27 24.42 36.79
CA SER A 3 -29.66 23.55 35.69
C SER A 3 -29.63 24.40 34.41
N GLU A 4 -28.97 23.93 33.37
CA GLU A 4 -29.37 24.03 31.95
C GLU A 4 -28.35 23.26 31.09
N GLU A 5 -28.14 21.99 31.49
CA GLU A 5 -27.80 20.93 30.56
C GLU A 5 -29.07 20.60 29.76
N SER A 6 -29.16 21.07 28.51
CA SER A 6 -29.89 20.42 27.41
C SER A 6 -30.02 21.37 26.22
N GLU A 7 -28.91 21.82 25.62
CA GLU A 7 -28.94 22.07 24.17
C GLU A 7 -28.94 20.71 23.50
N VAL A 8 -30.15 20.18 23.37
CA VAL A 8 -30.54 19.07 22.54
C VAL A 8 -29.85 19.26 21.19
N PHE A 9 -28.96 18.32 20.86
CA PHE A 9 -28.44 18.09 19.53
C PHE A 9 -29.63 18.04 18.57
N ASP A 10 -29.89 19.16 17.92
CA ASP A 10 -31.03 19.35 17.02
C ASP A 10 -30.78 18.49 15.78
N LEU A 11 -31.35 17.29 15.78
CA LEU A 11 -31.31 16.28 14.71
C LEU A 11 -32.16 16.70 13.48
N THR A 12 -32.26 18.00 13.21
CA THR A 12 -33.12 18.55 12.16
C THR A 12 -32.41 19.48 11.17
N SER A 13 -31.07 19.56 11.22
CA SER A 13 -30.28 20.15 10.14
C SER A 13 -30.09 19.13 9.00
N ARG A 14 -30.56 19.51 7.80
CA ARG A 14 -30.38 18.80 6.52
C ARG A 14 -28.91 18.80 6.06
N ASP A 15 -27.97 18.43 6.92
CA ASP A 15 -26.56 18.39 6.58
C ASP A 15 -26.22 17.02 5.98
N ARG A 16 -26.10 17.01 4.65
CA ARG A 16 -25.63 15.83 3.93
C ARG A 16 -24.21 15.48 4.39
N LEU A 17 -23.98 14.21 4.73
CA LEU A 17 -22.74 13.70 5.30
C LEU A 17 -21.61 13.71 4.26
N LEU A 18 -20.66 14.63 4.41
CA LEU A 18 -19.47 14.79 3.55
C LEU A 18 -18.33 13.81 3.86
N VAL A 19 -18.31 13.28 5.09
CA VAL A 19 -17.33 12.29 5.56
C VAL A 19 -18.09 11.17 6.24
N ILE A 20 -18.15 10.00 5.61
CA ILE A 20 -18.81 8.83 6.17
C ILE A 20 -17.93 8.28 7.30
N GLN A 21 -18.34 8.56 8.54
CA GLN A 21 -17.78 7.98 9.76
C GLN A 21 -18.31 6.54 9.98
N TRP A 22 -17.64 5.77 10.84
CA TRP A 22 -17.97 4.37 11.13
C TRP A 22 -19.41 4.18 11.64
N GLU A 23 -19.99 5.21 12.26
CA GLU A 23 -21.34 5.20 12.84
C GLU A 23 -22.46 5.18 11.77
N HIS A 24 -22.18 5.67 10.56
CA HIS A 24 -23.15 5.68 9.45
C HIS A 24 -23.15 4.40 8.63
N LEU A 25 -22.30 3.43 9.00
CA LEU A 25 -22.02 2.23 8.22
C LEU A 25 -22.37 0.98 9.00
N ASN A 26 -22.98 0.00 8.33
CA ASN A 26 -23.22 -1.29 8.96
C ASN A 26 -21.90 -2.07 9.05
N LEU A 27 -21.23 -1.98 10.20
CA LEU A 27 -19.89 -2.52 10.42
C LEU A 27 -19.81 -4.03 10.18
N TRP A 28 -20.86 -4.76 10.54
CA TRP A 28 -20.96 -6.21 10.34
C TRP A 28 -20.94 -6.63 8.87
N ARG A 29 -21.47 -5.80 7.97
CA ARG A 29 -21.42 -6.03 6.53
C ARG A 29 -20.15 -5.42 5.90
N PHE A 30 -19.69 -4.31 6.45
CA PHE A 30 -18.54 -3.58 5.94
C PHE A 30 -17.23 -4.35 6.07
N TYR A 31 -16.90 -4.87 7.27
CA TYR A 31 -15.63 -5.58 7.48
C TYR A 31 -15.42 -6.78 6.55
N PRO A 32 -16.34 -7.76 6.44
CA PRO A 32 -16.13 -8.90 5.55
C PRO A 32 -16.06 -8.50 4.07
N LEU A 33 -16.86 -7.51 3.63
CA LEU A 33 -16.86 -7.04 2.24
C LEU A 33 -15.59 -6.24 1.91
N ALA A 34 -15.10 -5.43 2.85
CA ALA A 34 -13.84 -4.70 2.74
C ALA A 34 -12.63 -5.65 2.68
N LEU A 35 -12.66 -6.73 3.48
CA LEU A 35 -11.63 -7.78 3.43
C LEU A 35 -11.68 -8.54 2.10
N ALA A 36 -12.86 -9.00 1.68
CA ALA A 36 -13.03 -9.76 0.44
C ALA A 36 -12.60 -8.95 -0.80
N SER A 37 -12.95 -7.67 -0.85
CA SER A 37 -12.54 -6.77 -1.93
C SER A 37 -11.03 -6.52 -1.94
N SER A 38 -10.44 -6.26 -0.77
CA SER A 38 -8.98 -6.10 -0.62
C SER A 38 -8.22 -7.35 -1.07
N TRP A 39 -8.72 -8.53 -0.73
CA TRP A 39 -8.16 -9.81 -1.20
C TRP A 39 -8.31 -10.02 -2.69
N SER A 40 -9.47 -9.70 -3.25
CA SER A 40 -9.74 -9.84 -4.68
C SER A 40 -8.79 -8.95 -5.51
N ILE A 41 -8.60 -7.70 -5.08
CA ILE A 41 -7.62 -6.79 -5.70
C ILE A 41 -6.22 -7.37 -5.59
N ARG A 42 -5.85 -7.89 -4.41
CA ARG A 42 -4.53 -8.48 -4.19
C ARG A 42 -4.32 -9.70 -5.08
N CYS A 43 -5.29 -10.60 -5.21
CA CYS A 43 -5.25 -11.73 -6.15
C CYS A 43 -4.97 -11.25 -7.56
N PHE A 44 -5.74 -10.27 -8.04
CA PHE A 44 -5.64 -9.76 -9.40
C PHE A 44 -4.29 -9.07 -9.69
N LEU A 45 -3.76 -8.32 -8.73
CA LEU A 45 -2.53 -7.55 -8.88
C LEU A 45 -1.26 -8.30 -8.45
N TYR A 46 -1.39 -9.49 -7.87
CA TYR A 46 -0.25 -10.25 -7.38
C TYR A 46 0.78 -10.58 -8.47
N PRO A 47 0.38 -11.02 -9.68
CA PRO A 47 1.32 -11.24 -10.78
C PRO A 47 2.18 -10.01 -11.09
N MET A 48 1.58 -8.82 -11.05
CA MET A 48 2.29 -7.56 -11.28
C MET A 48 3.31 -7.28 -10.16
N SER A 49 2.96 -7.61 -8.92
CA SER A 49 3.85 -7.48 -7.77
C SER A 49 5.07 -8.40 -7.87
N VAL A 50 4.91 -9.62 -8.39
CA VAL A 50 6.02 -10.54 -8.65
C VAL A 50 6.94 -10.01 -9.75
N VAL A 51 6.38 -9.57 -10.88
CA VAL A 51 7.15 -8.99 -11.99
C VAL A 51 7.92 -7.75 -11.53
N LYS A 52 7.27 -6.83 -10.82
CA LYS A 52 7.90 -5.65 -10.21
C LYS A 52 9.06 -6.07 -9.31
N SER A 53 8.82 -6.98 -8.37
CA SER A 53 9.83 -7.40 -7.38
C SER A 53 11.07 -7.99 -8.06
N ARG A 54 10.90 -8.88 -9.05
CA ARG A 54 12.02 -9.45 -9.81
C ARG A 54 12.78 -8.40 -10.61
N LEU A 55 12.07 -7.48 -11.26
CA LEU A 55 12.69 -6.41 -12.06
C LEU A 55 13.47 -5.40 -11.20
N GLN A 56 13.03 -5.18 -9.96
CA GLN A 56 13.73 -4.33 -8.99
C GLN A 56 14.93 -5.04 -8.34
N LEU A 57 14.87 -6.36 -8.19
CA LEU A 57 15.93 -7.18 -7.61
C LEU A 57 17.09 -7.48 -8.56
N GLN A 58 16.85 -7.53 -9.88
CA GLN A 58 17.92 -7.89 -10.82
C GLN A 58 19.11 -6.92 -10.78
N LYS A 59 20.31 -7.49 -10.77
CA LYS A 59 21.57 -6.75 -10.82
C LYS A 59 21.89 -6.42 -12.27
N GLN A 60 21.89 -5.12 -12.59
CA GLN A 60 22.00 -4.60 -13.97
C GLN A 60 20.93 -5.21 -14.90
N ASN A 61 20.81 -4.74 -16.15
CA ASN A 61 19.73 -5.13 -17.07
C ASN A 61 19.92 -6.55 -17.65
N ASN A 62 20.47 -7.48 -16.86
CA ASN A 62 21.11 -8.70 -17.32
C ASN A 62 20.12 -9.84 -17.61
N MET A 63 18.94 -9.83 -16.97
CA MET A 63 17.94 -10.91 -17.14
C MET A 63 16.65 -10.44 -17.83
N TYR A 64 16.17 -9.25 -17.49
CA TYR A 64 14.94 -8.70 -18.07
C TYR A 64 15.17 -7.30 -18.65
N ARG A 65 14.81 -7.13 -19.92
CA ARG A 65 14.86 -5.83 -20.62
C ARG A 65 13.74 -4.87 -20.20
N GLY A 66 12.64 -5.38 -19.65
CA GLY A 66 11.49 -4.58 -19.22
C GLY A 66 10.36 -5.43 -18.66
N MET A 67 9.26 -4.79 -18.25
CA MET A 67 8.11 -5.45 -17.60
C MET A 67 7.44 -6.51 -18.50
N ARG A 68 7.18 -6.18 -19.77
CA ARG A 68 6.54 -7.13 -20.71
C ARG A 68 7.42 -8.36 -20.95
N HIS A 69 8.73 -8.14 -21.14
CA HIS A 69 9.69 -9.22 -21.30
C HIS A 69 9.76 -10.08 -20.05
N ALA A 70 9.80 -9.47 -18.86
CA ALA A 70 9.81 -10.21 -17.61
C ALA A 70 8.55 -11.06 -17.44
N PHE A 71 7.36 -10.53 -17.72
CA PHE A 71 6.12 -11.29 -17.64
C PHE A 71 6.12 -12.51 -18.57
N THR A 72 6.43 -12.30 -19.85
CA THR A 72 6.46 -13.38 -20.84
C THR A 72 7.50 -14.44 -20.50
N GLU A 73 8.69 -14.03 -20.08
CA GLU A 73 9.77 -14.95 -19.74
C GLU A 73 9.43 -15.80 -18.50
N ILE A 74 8.82 -15.19 -17.47
CA ILE A 74 8.39 -15.92 -16.27
C ILE A 74 7.37 -16.99 -16.63
N VAL A 75 6.38 -16.64 -17.45
CA VAL A 75 5.33 -17.59 -17.86
C VAL A 75 5.90 -18.72 -18.72
N LYS A 76 6.84 -18.41 -19.62
CA LYS A 76 7.47 -19.41 -20.50
C LYS A 76 8.41 -20.37 -19.77
N VAL A 77 9.25 -19.84 -18.88
CA VAL A 77 10.32 -20.62 -18.23
C VAL A 77 9.82 -21.31 -16.95
N GLU A 78 8.99 -20.64 -16.16
CA GLU A 78 8.60 -21.11 -14.83
C GLU A 78 7.10 -21.45 -14.70
N GLY A 79 6.30 -21.13 -15.72
CA GLY A 79 4.87 -21.35 -15.75
C GLY A 79 4.04 -20.29 -15.00
N VAL A 80 2.71 -20.36 -15.16
CA VAL A 80 1.75 -19.41 -14.56
C VAL A 80 1.80 -19.44 -13.03
N GLY A 81 2.09 -20.61 -12.43
CA GLY A 81 2.22 -20.75 -10.98
C GLY A 81 3.35 -19.91 -10.36
N ALA A 82 4.36 -19.53 -11.14
CA ALA A 82 5.45 -18.67 -10.68
C ALA A 82 4.98 -17.25 -10.34
N LEU A 83 3.95 -16.75 -11.03
CA LEU A 83 3.36 -15.43 -10.80
C LEU A 83 2.61 -15.31 -9.47
N TYR A 84 2.27 -16.44 -8.82
CA TYR A 84 1.58 -16.48 -7.54
C TYR A 84 2.46 -17.00 -6.39
N ARG A 85 3.77 -17.16 -6.61
CA ARG A 85 4.69 -17.60 -5.56
C ARG A 85 4.80 -16.57 -4.44
N GLY A 86 4.50 -17.01 -3.23
CA GLY A 86 4.50 -16.17 -2.03
C GLY A 86 3.12 -15.61 -1.66
N PHE A 87 2.09 -15.79 -2.50
CA PHE A 87 0.76 -15.20 -2.29
C PHE A 87 0.19 -15.57 -0.92
N TRP A 88 0.24 -16.87 -0.60
CA TRP A 88 -0.22 -17.41 0.67
C TRP A 88 0.57 -16.93 1.90
N MET A 89 1.84 -16.53 1.73
CA MET A 89 2.63 -15.98 2.84
C MET A 89 2.17 -14.58 3.24
N THR A 90 1.36 -13.92 2.40
CA THR A 90 0.80 -12.61 2.70
C THR A 90 -0.51 -12.66 3.49
N LEU A 91 -1.05 -13.86 3.79
CA LEU A 91 -2.24 -14.06 4.61
C LEU A 91 -2.18 -13.32 5.97
N PRO A 92 -1.08 -13.34 6.74
CA PRO A 92 -1.02 -12.62 8.00
C PRO A 92 -1.10 -11.10 7.84
N GLN A 93 -0.91 -10.54 6.64
CA GLN A 93 -1.02 -9.10 6.43
C GLN A 93 -2.46 -8.59 6.59
N ILE A 94 -3.46 -9.47 6.60
CA ILE A 94 -4.85 -9.10 6.93
C ILE A 94 -4.93 -8.52 8.34
N SER A 95 -4.32 -9.20 9.32
CA SER A 95 -4.35 -8.75 10.71
C SER A 95 -3.57 -7.45 10.88
N ALA A 96 -2.54 -7.24 10.07
CA ALA A 96 -1.77 -6.00 10.05
C ALA A 96 -2.60 -4.78 9.62
N SER A 97 -3.59 -4.95 8.73
CA SER A 97 -4.52 -3.88 8.37
C SER A 97 -5.39 -3.42 9.55
N PHE A 98 -5.81 -4.37 10.41
CA PHE A 98 -6.54 -4.04 11.64
C PHE A 98 -5.66 -3.29 12.64
N LEU A 99 -4.41 -3.72 12.81
CA LEU A 99 -3.42 -3.01 13.65
C LEU A 99 -3.15 -1.59 13.14
N TYR A 100 -3.02 -1.43 11.83
CA TYR A 100 -2.86 -0.11 11.21
C TYR A 100 -4.07 0.78 11.48
N SER A 101 -5.29 0.32 11.18
CA SER A 101 -6.50 1.11 11.36
C SER A 101 -6.71 1.50 12.82
N SER A 102 -6.51 0.57 13.75
CA SER A 102 -6.66 0.85 15.18
C SER A 102 -5.65 1.88 15.67
N THR A 103 -4.39 1.78 15.22
CA THR A 103 -3.35 2.76 15.58
C THR A 103 -3.62 4.11 14.92
N TYR A 104 -4.04 4.11 13.66
CA TYR A 104 -4.34 5.31 12.89
C TYR A 104 -5.44 6.15 13.57
N GLU A 105 -6.56 5.54 13.95
CA GLU A 105 -7.64 6.28 14.62
C GLU A 105 -7.19 6.82 15.98
N ARG A 106 -6.48 6.02 16.78
CA ARG A 106 -5.98 6.50 18.08
C ARG A 106 -5.02 7.67 17.94
N VAL A 107 -4.12 7.63 16.96
CA VAL A 107 -3.19 8.74 16.72
C VAL A 107 -3.95 9.96 16.18
N ARG A 108 -4.93 9.75 15.31
CA ARG A 108 -5.78 10.83 14.79
C ARG A 108 -6.54 11.54 15.92
N ASP A 109 -7.18 10.79 16.81
CA ASP A 109 -7.90 11.31 17.97
C ASP A 109 -6.95 12.12 18.87
N LEU A 110 -5.76 11.57 19.14
CA LEU A 110 -4.75 12.27 19.93
C LEU A 110 -4.30 13.59 19.27
N ILE A 111 -4.06 13.61 17.95
CA ILE A 111 -3.66 14.82 17.22
C ILE A 111 -4.77 15.87 17.24
N GLN A 112 -6.03 15.46 17.04
CA GLN A 112 -7.17 16.38 17.01
C GLN A 112 -7.45 16.98 18.39
N VAL A 113 -7.39 16.16 19.45
CA VAL A 113 -7.70 16.58 20.82
C VAL A 113 -6.54 17.35 21.47
N HIS A 114 -5.29 16.88 21.32
CA HIS A 114 -4.16 17.41 22.08
C HIS A 114 -3.31 18.44 21.31
N VAL A 115 -3.29 18.37 19.98
CA VAL A 115 -2.44 19.25 19.14
C VAL A 115 -3.27 20.34 18.45
N GLY A 116 -4.60 20.20 18.38
CA GLY A 116 -5.50 21.21 17.80
C GLY A 116 -5.33 21.43 16.29
N ILE A 117 -4.62 20.53 15.60
CA ILE A 117 -4.42 20.62 14.14
C ILE A 117 -5.69 20.13 13.45
N THR A 118 -6.39 21.03 12.78
CA THR A 118 -7.65 20.72 12.07
C THR A 118 -7.46 20.40 10.59
N ASN A 119 -6.26 20.59 10.01
CA ASN A 119 -6.02 20.33 8.59
C ASN A 119 -6.10 18.81 8.28
N PRO A 120 -7.11 18.35 7.52
CA PRO A 120 -7.34 16.91 7.30
C PRO A 120 -6.17 16.18 6.61
N SER A 121 -5.46 16.89 5.73
CA SER A 121 -4.31 16.34 5.00
C SER A 121 -3.13 16.08 5.93
N LEU A 122 -2.82 17.06 6.79
CA LEU A 122 -1.70 16.96 7.73
C LEU A 122 -1.97 15.91 8.82
N VAL A 123 -3.20 15.89 9.37
CA VAL A 123 -3.60 14.91 10.38
C VAL A 123 -3.50 13.49 9.81
N SER A 124 -4.04 13.25 8.61
CA SER A 124 -3.99 11.92 7.97
C SER A 124 -2.56 11.50 7.62
N ALA A 125 -1.73 12.44 7.18
CA ALA A 125 -0.32 12.18 6.89
C ALA A 125 0.48 11.79 8.15
N LEU A 126 0.30 12.51 9.25
CA LEU A 126 0.97 12.24 10.53
C LEU A 126 0.46 10.96 11.19
N ALA A 127 -0.86 10.78 11.26
CA ALA A 127 -1.47 9.56 11.79
C ALA A 127 -1.05 8.33 10.99
N GLY A 128 -1.04 8.43 9.65
CA GLY A 128 -0.55 7.36 8.77
C GLY A 128 0.93 7.06 8.95
N GLY A 129 1.76 8.08 9.16
CA GLY A 129 3.18 7.93 9.45
C GLY A 129 3.44 7.20 10.77
N ILE A 130 2.77 7.59 11.84
CA ILE A 130 2.95 6.99 13.18
C ILE A 130 2.33 5.59 13.26
N ALA A 131 1.24 5.31 12.54
CA ALA A 131 0.63 4.00 12.50
C ALA A 131 1.40 2.97 11.64
N SER A 132 2.26 3.44 10.72
CA SER A 132 2.98 2.58 9.78
C SER A 132 3.90 1.55 10.48
N PRO A 133 4.76 1.89 11.46
CA PRO A 133 5.60 0.94 12.18
C PRO A 133 4.84 -0.25 12.79
N THR A 134 3.66 -0.02 13.35
CA THR A 134 2.86 -1.09 13.99
C THR A 134 2.46 -2.16 12.97
N ALA A 135 2.03 -1.74 11.78
CA ALA A 135 1.73 -2.67 10.70
C ALA A 135 3.00 -3.38 10.18
N GLN A 136 4.13 -2.66 10.11
CA GLN A 136 5.40 -3.23 9.64
C GLN A 136 5.90 -4.42 10.46
N LEU A 137 5.47 -4.55 11.73
CA LEU A 137 5.82 -5.71 12.57
C LEU A 137 5.36 -7.04 11.96
N VAL A 138 4.25 -7.03 11.21
CA VAL A 138 3.69 -8.21 10.54
C VAL A 138 4.01 -8.21 9.04
N PHE A 139 4.05 -7.04 8.40
CA PHE A 139 4.38 -6.93 6.98
C PHE A 139 5.81 -7.34 6.67
N VAL A 140 6.81 -6.87 7.44
CA VAL A 140 8.23 -7.15 7.15
C VAL A 140 8.56 -8.65 7.14
N PRO A 141 8.22 -9.45 8.17
CA PRO A 141 8.54 -10.88 8.16
C PRO A 141 7.82 -11.63 7.04
N THR A 142 6.56 -11.29 6.76
CA THR A 142 5.80 -11.93 5.67
C THR A 142 6.33 -11.56 4.29
N ASP A 143 6.69 -10.30 4.07
CA ASP A 143 7.27 -9.82 2.82
C ASP A 143 8.64 -10.45 2.55
N ILE A 144 9.50 -10.60 3.57
CA ILE A 144 10.81 -11.23 3.41
C ILE A 144 10.65 -12.67 2.93
N VAL A 145 9.76 -13.44 3.55
CA VAL A 145 9.50 -14.84 3.14
C VAL A 145 8.94 -14.88 1.71
N ALA A 146 7.96 -14.03 1.40
CA ALA A 146 7.39 -13.94 0.06
C ALA A 146 8.44 -13.56 -1.00
N GLN A 147 9.32 -12.60 -0.72
CA GLN A 147 10.39 -12.19 -1.63
C GLN A 147 11.39 -13.31 -1.89
N HIS A 148 11.79 -14.08 -0.86
CA HIS A 148 12.66 -15.24 -1.05
C HIS A 148 11.99 -16.32 -1.92
N MET A 149 10.67 -16.53 -1.77
CA MET A 149 9.91 -17.43 -2.64
C MET A 149 9.81 -16.93 -4.09
N MET A 150 9.65 -15.63 -4.31
CA MET A 150 9.57 -15.02 -5.64
C MET A 150 10.88 -15.18 -6.42
N VAL A 151 12.01 -15.27 -5.72
CA VAL A 151 13.37 -15.22 -6.27
C VAL A 151 14.05 -16.60 -6.32
N GLN A 152 13.44 -17.61 -5.70
CA GLN A 152 14.02 -18.93 -5.45
C GLN A 152 14.60 -19.64 -6.68
N ASN A 153 13.98 -19.51 -7.86
CA ASN A 153 14.38 -20.27 -9.05
C ASN A 153 15.73 -19.82 -9.62
N ASN A 154 16.07 -18.53 -9.51
CA ASN A 154 17.32 -17.97 -10.05
C ASN A 154 18.06 -17.15 -8.99
N PRO A 155 18.47 -17.74 -7.85
CA PRO A 155 19.01 -17.00 -6.72
C PRO A 155 20.33 -16.31 -7.05
N GLU A 156 21.08 -16.80 -8.05
CA GLU A 156 22.34 -16.18 -8.50
C GLU A 156 22.12 -14.96 -9.41
N ALA A 157 21.07 -14.96 -10.23
CA ALA A 157 20.73 -13.83 -11.11
C ALA A 157 20.23 -12.61 -10.31
N PHE A 158 19.64 -12.86 -9.13
CA PHE A 158 19.10 -11.83 -8.26
C PHE A 158 19.94 -11.58 -7.00
N GLY A 159 20.80 -12.52 -6.61
CA GLY A 159 21.59 -12.49 -5.38
C GLY A 159 23.05 -12.13 -5.62
N GLY A 160 23.40 -10.85 -5.50
CA GLY A 160 24.79 -10.36 -5.66
C GLY A 160 25.77 -10.71 -4.53
N SER A 161 25.48 -11.65 -3.62
CA SER A 161 26.37 -12.01 -2.51
C SER A 161 26.23 -13.47 -2.09
N ARG A 162 27.34 -14.10 -1.69
CA ARG A 162 27.42 -15.48 -1.15
C ARG A 162 26.43 -15.72 0.01
N LYS A 163 26.08 -14.66 0.76
CA LYS A 163 25.06 -14.68 1.83
C LYS A 163 23.62 -14.77 1.29
N ALA A 164 23.32 -14.19 0.13
CA ALA A 164 21.99 -14.27 -0.48
C ALA A 164 21.69 -15.72 -0.94
N SER A 165 22.69 -16.39 -1.52
CA SER A 165 22.58 -17.78 -1.95
C SER A 165 22.52 -18.78 -0.78
N ALA A 166 22.86 -18.38 0.45
CA ALA A 166 22.86 -19.27 1.61
C ALA A 166 21.45 -19.74 2.03
N VAL A 167 20.42 -18.91 1.83
CA VAL A 167 19.03 -19.34 2.06
C VAL A 167 18.59 -20.28 0.94
N ALA A 168 18.93 -19.96 -0.31
CA ALA A 168 18.60 -20.80 -1.45
C ALA A 168 19.29 -22.17 -1.39
N SER A 169 20.54 -22.23 -0.97
CA SER A 169 21.26 -23.49 -0.76
C SER A 169 20.72 -24.27 0.42
N ALA A 170 20.33 -23.60 1.52
CA ALA A 170 19.65 -24.25 2.64
C ALA A 170 18.31 -24.88 2.23
N ILE A 171 17.55 -24.23 1.34
CA ILE A 171 16.30 -24.78 0.78
C ILE A 171 16.59 -25.98 -0.11
N ARG A 172 17.62 -25.91 -0.97
CA ARG A 172 18.00 -27.01 -1.89
C ARG A 172 18.51 -28.24 -1.14
N ASN A 173 19.23 -28.03 -0.04
CA ASN A 173 19.85 -29.10 0.75
C ASN A 173 18.93 -29.71 1.83
N ASP A 174 17.73 -29.16 2.02
CA ASP A 174 16.80 -29.57 3.08
C ASP A 174 16.10 -30.91 2.78
N GLY A 175 15.90 -31.28 1.51
CA GLY A 175 15.32 -32.58 1.11
C GLY A 175 13.84 -32.80 1.46
N LEU A 176 13.15 -31.83 2.07
CA LEU A 176 11.74 -31.95 2.51
C LEU A 176 10.72 -31.49 1.47
N GLU A 177 11.05 -31.57 0.18
CA GLU A 177 10.18 -31.09 -0.91
C GLU A 177 8.79 -31.74 -0.88
N LYS A 178 8.74 -33.01 -0.45
CA LYS A 178 7.51 -33.80 -0.34
C LYS A 178 6.75 -33.62 0.98
N ARG A 179 7.37 -33.01 2.00
CA ARG A 179 6.83 -32.93 3.37
C ARG A 179 6.35 -31.53 3.77
N LEU A 180 6.95 -30.48 3.22
CA LEU A 180 6.67 -29.10 3.61
C LEU A 180 6.36 -28.24 2.39
N THR A 181 5.37 -27.36 2.53
CA THR A 181 5.11 -26.33 1.51
C THR A 181 6.33 -25.42 1.35
N LEU A 182 6.47 -24.86 0.16
CA LEU A 182 7.61 -23.99 -0.15
C LEU A 182 7.77 -22.84 0.86
N GLY A 183 6.67 -22.23 1.30
CA GLY A 183 6.71 -21.15 2.29
C GLY A 183 7.30 -21.58 3.63
N LEU A 184 6.90 -22.73 4.15
CA LEU A 184 7.44 -23.27 5.41
C LEU A 184 8.92 -23.65 5.28
N ARG A 185 9.34 -24.15 4.11
CA ARG A 185 10.77 -24.39 3.82
C ARG A 185 11.57 -23.09 3.85
N VAL A 186 11.05 -22.01 3.26
CA VAL A 186 11.70 -20.69 3.31
C VAL A 186 11.77 -20.16 4.74
N VAL A 187 10.68 -20.22 5.50
CA VAL A 187 10.66 -19.81 6.92
C VAL A 187 11.73 -20.57 7.71
N ARG A 188 11.79 -21.89 7.58
CA ARG A 188 12.80 -22.73 8.24
C ARG A 188 14.23 -22.38 7.81
N ALA A 189 14.45 -22.15 6.51
CA ALA A 189 15.75 -21.78 5.98
C ALA A 189 16.21 -20.41 6.49
N VAL A 190 15.33 -19.40 6.52
CA VAL A 190 15.63 -18.08 7.09
C VAL A 190 15.97 -18.22 8.58
N TYR A 191 15.17 -18.98 9.34
CA TYR A 191 15.41 -19.22 10.75
C TYR A 191 16.75 -19.94 11.01
N ARG A 192 17.11 -20.93 10.20
CA ARG A 192 18.39 -21.65 10.35
C ARG A 192 19.62 -20.79 10.05
N VAL A 193 19.52 -19.85 9.11
CA VAL A 193 20.70 -19.08 8.67
C VAL A 193 20.85 -17.75 9.44
N ASP A 194 19.76 -17.06 9.75
CA ASP A 194 19.77 -15.74 10.44
C ASP A 194 19.09 -15.73 11.81
N GLY A 195 18.41 -16.81 12.21
CA GLY A 195 17.53 -16.79 13.38
C GLY A 195 16.36 -15.82 13.22
N ILE A 196 15.88 -15.29 14.34
CA ILE A 196 14.73 -14.37 14.40
C ILE A 196 15.06 -13.01 13.77
N ALA A 197 16.31 -12.55 13.89
CA ALA A 197 16.75 -11.27 13.33
C ALA A 197 16.66 -11.22 11.79
N GLY A 198 16.69 -12.39 11.12
CA GLY A 198 16.51 -12.49 9.67
C GLY A 198 15.14 -12.01 9.19
N PHE A 199 14.09 -12.28 9.98
CA PHE A 199 12.70 -11.90 9.66
C PHE A 199 12.42 -10.41 9.83
N TYR A 200 13.30 -9.67 10.50
CA TYR A 200 13.17 -8.21 10.68
C TYR A 200 14.28 -7.45 9.94
N ARG A 201 15.07 -8.11 9.10
CA ARG A 201 16.12 -7.45 8.32
C ARG A 201 15.49 -6.49 7.31
N GLY A 202 15.84 -5.21 7.42
CA GLY A 202 15.21 -4.16 6.62
C GLY A 202 13.94 -3.57 7.23
N PHE A 203 13.64 -3.83 8.52
CA PHE A 203 12.53 -3.17 9.21
C PHE A 203 12.66 -1.64 9.20
N LEU A 204 13.85 -1.11 9.53
CA LEU A 204 14.08 0.34 9.53
C LEU A 204 13.96 0.93 8.11
N SER A 205 14.48 0.26 7.09
CA SER A 205 14.30 0.72 5.70
C SER A 205 12.85 0.64 5.24
N ALA A 206 12.08 -0.33 5.71
CA ALA A 206 10.64 -0.38 5.48
C ALA A 206 9.93 0.81 6.14
N VAL A 207 10.20 1.09 7.41
CA VAL A 207 9.60 2.25 8.11
C VAL A 207 9.96 3.57 7.40
N MET A 208 11.24 3.76 7.07
CA MET A 208 11.71 4.93 6.33
C MET A 208 11.09 5.07 4.94
N LEU A 209 10.68 3.96 4.32
CA LEU A 209 9.96 3.97 3.04
C LEU A 209 8.49 4.36 3.23
N TYR A 210 7.79 3.72 4.16
CA TYR A 210 6.34 3.85 4.29
C TYR A 210 5.93 5.22 4.82
N ILE A 211 6.66 5.80 5.78
CA ILE A 211 6.30 7.11 6.35
C ILE A 211 6.25 8.22 5.28
N PRO A 212 7.31 8.47 4.48
CA PRO A 212 7.24 9.46 3.41
C PRO A 212 6.24 9.07 2.33
N SER A 213 6.09 7.76 2.05
CA SER A 213 5.13 7.29 1.06
C SER A 213 3.70 7.66 1.44
N THR A 214 3.30 7.45 2.70
CA THR A 214 1.94 7.76 3.17
C THR A 214 1.70 9.26 3.23
N MET A 215 2.70 10.04 3.68
CA MET A 215 2.60 11.49 3.75
C MET A 215 2.39 12.10 2.36
N VAL A 216 3.21 11.70 1.38
CA VAL A 216 3.09 12.18 -0.01
C VAL A 216 1.78 11.70 -0.63
N PHE A 217 1.40 10.43 -0.42
CA PHE A 217 0.17 9.88 -0.97
C PHE A 217 -1.06 10.68 -0.53
N TRP A 218 -1.28 10.85 0.78
CA TRP A 218 -2.45 11.55 1.30
C TRP A 218 -2.44 13.03 0.95
N SER A 219 -1.28 13.69 1.03
CA SER A 219 -1.15 15.09 0.63
C SER A 219 -1.50 15.30 -0.84
N THR A 220 -0.90 14.53 -1.75
CA THR A 220 -1.19 14.61 -3.19
C THR A 220 -2.64 14.23 -3.50
N TYR A 221 -3.19 13.21 -2.82
CA TYR A 221 -4.57 12.81 -2.99
C TYR A 221 -5.56 13.94 -2.69
N TYR A 222 -5.41 14.61 -1.54
CA TYR A 222 -6.30 15.73 -1.17
C TYR A 222 -6.12 16.95 -2.06
N HIS A 223 -4.89 17.27 -2.47
CA HIS A 223 -4.65 18.37 -3.41
C HIS A 223 -5.25 18.09 -4.80
N ALA A 224 -5.13 16.86 -5.31
CA ALA A 224 -5.76 16.46 -6.55
C ALA A 224 -7.29 16.55 -6.47
N LEU A 225 -7.88 16.03 -5.37
CA LEU A 225 -9.32 16.10 -5.14
C LEU A 225 -9.82 17.54 -5.02
N ALA A 226 -9.07 18.42 -4.35
CA ALA A 226 -9.37 19.84 -4.28
C ALA A 226 -9.33 20.52 -5.65
N GLY A 227 -8.36 20.15 -6.50
CA GLY A 227 -8.28 20.60 -7.89
C GLY A 227 -9.50 20.18 -8.71
N PHE A 228 -9.92 18.92 -8.63
CA PHE A 228 -11.12 18.44 -9.31
C PHE A 228 -12.39 19.15 -8.83
N ARG A 229 -12.53 19.34 -7.51
CA ARG A 229 -13.64 20.12 -6.93
C ARG A 229 -13.66 21.56 -7.45
N PHE A 230 -12.51 22.21 -7.55
CA PHE A 230 -12.40 23.56 -8.10
C PHE A 230 -12.84 23.62 -9.57
N ILE A 231 -12.42 22.65 -10.39
CA ILE A 231 -12.84 22.55 -11.79
C ILE A 231 -14.36 22.39 -11.88
N ARG A 232 -14.96 21.52 -11.06
CA ARG A 232 -16.41 21.31 -11.06
C ARG A 232 -17.18 22.56 -10.65
N VAL A 233 -16.77 23.24 -9.59
CA VAL A 233 -17.40 24.49 -9.16
C VAL A 233 -17.40 25.51 -10.30
N LYS A 234 -16.29 25.63 -11.05
CA LYS A 234 -16.23 26.50 -12.22
C LYS A 234 -17.13 26.06 -13.37
N VAL A 235 -17.23 24.76 -13.63
CA VAL A 235 -18.12 24.23 -14.68
C VAL A 235 -19.59 24.48 -14.31
N THR A 236 -19.98 24.20 -13.06
CA THR A 236 -21.33 24.47 -12.57
C THR A 236 -21.66 25.96 -12.56
N GLU A 237 -20.70 26.82 -12.22
CA GLU A 237 -20.83 28.28 -12.32
C GLU A 237 -21.05 28.74 -13.78
N MET A 238 -20.37 28.10 -14.73
CA MET A 238 -20.53 28.38 -16.16
C MET A 238 -21.87 27.90 -16.73
N GLU A 239 -22.38 26.76 -16.26
CA GLU A 239 -23.66 26.18 -16.69
C GLU A 239 -24.87 26.88 -16.04
N SER A 240 -24.77 27.25 -14.75
CA SER A 240 -25.88 27.81 -13.97
C SER A 240 -25.89 29.33 -13.91
N GLY A 241 -24.81 30.00 -14.37
CA GLY A 241 -24.66 31.47 -14.32
C GLY A 241 -24.57 32.06 -12.90
N MET A 242 -24.58 31.23 -11.86
CA MET A 242 -24.46 31.61 -10.45
C MET A 242 -23.43 30.72 -9.76
N LYS A 243 -22.64 31.31 -8.85
CA LYS A 243 -21.74 30.55 -7.99
C LYS A 243 -22.56 29.63 -7.08
N PRO A 244 -22.29 28.31 -7.08
CA PRO A 244 -22.96 27.40 -6.17
C PRO A 244 -22.61 27.81 -4.73
N LYS A 245 -23.65 28.08 -3.92
CA LYS A 245 -23.48 28.55 -2.52
C LYS A 245 -23.25 27.40 -1.56
N THR A 246 -23.64 26.18 -1.95
CA THR A 246 -23.54 24.97 -1.13
C THR A 246 -22.85 23.85 -1.92
N THR A 247 -21.96 23.08 -1.27
CA THR A 247 -21.27 21.93 -1.88
C THR A 247 -22.23 20.87 -2.47
N SER A 248 -23.49 20.90 -2.03
CA SER A 248 -24.61 20.05 -2.46
C SER A 248 -25.20 20.39 -3.84
N GLU A 249 -24.92 21.58 -4.40
CA GLU A 249 -25.39 22.01 -5.73
C GLU A 249 -24.45 21.57 -6.87
N VAL A 250 -23.24 21.09 -6.53
CA VAL A 250 -22.26 20.61 -7.50
C VAL A 250 -22.61 19.17 -7.88
N ASP A 251 -22.76 18.88 -9.17
CA ASP A 251 -22.99 17.51 -9.66
C ASP A 251 -21.82 16.61 -9.25
N ASN A 252 -22.11 15.61 -8.42
CA ASN A 252 -21.13 14.69 -7.88
C ASN A 252 -21.11 13.32 -8.58
N ARG A 253 -21.86 13.14 -9.69
CA ARG A 253 -21.96 11.85 -10.39
C ARG A 253 -20.61 11.20 -10.77
N ASN A 254 -19.57 12.01 -10.96
CA ASN A 254 -18.22 11.54 -11.30
C ASN A 254 -17.26 11.45 -10.10
N LEU A 255 -17.69 11.69 -8.85
CA LEU A 255 -16.80 11.77 -7.67
C LEU A 255 -15.97 10.49 -7.50
N PHE A 256 -16.57 9.35 -7.82
CA PHE A 256 -15.92 8.05 -7.86
C PHE A 256 -14.70 8.00 -8.82
N LEU A 257 -14.83 8.62 -10.00
CA LEU A 257 -13.75 8.69 -10.98
C LEU A 257 -12.65 9.65 -10.50
N ASP A 258 -13.03 10.79 -9.93
CA ASP A 258 -12.09 11.77 -9.38
C ASP A 258 -11.26 11.18 -8.25
N GLN A 259 -11.88 10.38 -7.37
CA GLN A 259 -11.17 9.69 -6.30
C GLN A 259 -10.21 8.64 -6.84
N ALA A 260 -10.60 7.88 -7.86
CA ALA A 260 -9.73 6.88 -8.49
C ALA A 260 -8.53 7.53 -9.22
N ILE A 261 -8.76 8.65 -9.90
CA ILE A 261 -7.70 9.43 -10.57
C ILE A 261 -6.79 10.08 -9.54
N SER A 262 -7.36 10.71 -8.50
CA SER A 262 -6.59 11.30 -7.39
C SER A 262 -5.75 10.25 -6.65
N GLY A 263 -6.31 9.06 -6.43
CA GLY A 263 -5.60 7.91 -5.86
C GLY A 263 -4.45 7.47 -6.76
N SER A 264 -4.64 7.45 -8.08
CA SER A 264 -3.57 7.14 -9.03
C SER A 264 -2.46 8.20 -9.00
N ILE A 265 -2.80 9.48 -9.03
CA ILE A 265 -1.83 10.59 -8.97
C ILE A 265 -1.02 10.52 -7.65
N GLY A 266 -1.68 10.29 -6.52
CA GLY A 266 -1.01 10.09 -5.23
C GLY A 266 -0.11 8.86 -5.21
N GLY A 267 -0.55 7.75 -5.82
CA GLY A 267 0.23 6.52 -5.97
C GLY A 267 1.49 6.70 -6.82
N ILE A 268 1.41 7.51 -7.88
CA ILE A 268 2.53 7.86 -8.76
C ILE A 268 3.50 8.81 -8.05
N ALA A 269 2.99 9.89 -7.44
CA ALA A 269 3.83 10.86 -6.73
C ALA A 269 4.62 10.22 -5.59
N SER A 270 3.95 9.40 -4.77
CA SER A 270 4.59 8.64 -3.70
C SER A 270 5.62 7.64 -4.24
N ALA A 271 5.34 6.95 -5.35
CA ALA A 271 6.29 6.04 -5.99
C ALA A 271 7.56 6.75 -6.48
N CYS A 272 7.43 7.95 -7.06
CA CYS A 272 8.55 8.76 -7.55
C CYS A 272 9.46 9.20 -6.40
N VAL A 273 8.88 9.79 -5.35
CA VAL A 273 9.66 10.30 -4.20
C VAL A 273 10.36 9.16 -3.46
N THR A 274 9.71 8.02 -3.32
CA THR A 274 10.20 6.92 -2.47
C THR A 274 10.93 5.81 -3.25
N ASN A 275 11.19 5.99 -4.55
CA ASN A 275 11.93 5.01 -5.37
C ASN A 275 13.29 4.58 -4.79
N PRO A 276 14.18 5.50 -4.37
CA PRO A 276 15.47 5.08 -3.81
C PRO A 276 15.33 4.26 -2.52
N LEU A 277 14.35 4.60 -1.67
CA LEU A 277 14.11 3.89 -0.41
C LEU A 277 13.58 2.48 -0.63
N GLU A 278 12.76 2.28 -1.65
CA GLU A 278 12.26 0.95 -2.04
C GLU A 278 13.41 0.09 -2.58
N MET A 279 14.29 0.66 -3.42
CA MET A 279 15.48 -0.05 -3.90
C MET A 279 16.37 -0.49 -2.72
N LEU A 280 16.56 0.40 -1.73
CA LEU A 280 17.32 0.08 -0.53
C LEU A 280 16.66 -1.05 0.27
N ARG A 281 15.34 -0.95 0.53
CA ARG A 281 14.57 -1.94 1.29
C ARG A 281 14.64 -3.32 0.64
N ILE A 282 14.26 -3.44 -0.63
CA ILE A 282 14.19 -4.70 -1.37
C ILE A 282 15.57 -5.38 -1.43
N ARG A 283 16.64 -4.59 -1.61
CA ARG A 283 18.01 -5.11 -1.60
C ARG A 283 18.48 -5.56 -0.23
N LEU A 284 18.13 -4.86 0.84
CA LEU A 284 18.46 -5.27 2.20
C LEU A 284 17.77 -6.59 2.58
N GLN A 285 16.51 -6.74 2.18
CA GLN A 285 15.71 -7.93 2.45
C GLN A 285 16.22 -9.16 1.69
N VAL A 286 16.62 -9.01 0.41
CA VAL A 286 17.05 -10.15 -0.43
C VAL A 286 18.57 -10.37 -0.45
N HIS A 287 19.40 -9.33 -0.55
CA HIS A 287 20.86 -9.48 -0.57
C HIS A 287 21.49 -9.69 0.80
N ARG A 288 20.72 -9.49 1.88
CA ARG A 288 21.14 -9.78 3.26
C ARG A 288 22.44 -9.05 3.66
N THR A 289 22.58 -7.79 3.24
CA THR A 289 23.73 -6.91 3.52
C THR A 289 23.44 -5.92 4.65
N ASN A 290 24.48 -5.33 5.23
CA ASN A 290 24.33 -4.23 6.18
C ASN A 290 23.85 -2.95 5.48
N TYR A 291 23.22 -2.03 6.21
CA TYR A 291 22.73 -0.76 5.67
C TYR A 291 23.83 0.04 4.96
N THR A 292 24.97 0.23 5.62
CA THR A 292 26.13 0.96 5.09
C THR A 292 26.70 0.32 3.84
N ASP A 293 26.87 -1.00 3.84
CA ASP A 293 27.38 -1.75 2.69
C ASP A 293 26.42 -1.68 1.50
N THR A 294 25.11 -1.73 1.77
CA THR A 294 24.09 -1.66 0.72
C THR A 294 24.09 -0.28 0.08
N ILE A 295 24.11 0.79 0.87
CA ILE A 295 24.16 2.16 0.37
C ILE A 295 25.46 2.41 -0.43
N LYS A 296 26.61 1.99 0.10
CA LYS A 296 27.91 2.10 -0.60
C LYS A 296 27.90 1.35 -1.94
N ARG A 297 27.34 0.14 -1.99
CA ARG A 297 27.21 -0.63 -3.24
C ARG A 297 26.24 0.03 -4.20
N LEU A 298 25.10 0.52 -3.72
CA LEU A 298 24.08 1.18 -4.54
C LEU A 298 24.66 2.43 -5.20
N TRP A 299 25.37 3.25 -4.43
CA TRP A 299 26.04 4.44 -4.92
C TRP A 299 27.18 4.12 -5.90
N ARG A 300 28.04 3.14 -5.57
CA ARG A 300 29.21 2.79 -6.40
C ARG A 300 28.85 2.10 -7.72
N TYR A 301 27.83 1.23 -7.73
CA TYR A 301 27.49 0.42 -8.92
C TYR A 301 26.36 0.99 -9.77
N GLU A 302 25.42 1.74 -9.16
CA GLU A 302 24.23 2.24 -9.88
C GLU A 302 24.17 3.78 -9.92
N GLY A 303 24.84 4.50 -9.02
CA GLY A 303 24.95 5.96 -9.04
C GLY A 303 23.58 6.64 -9.11
N SER A 304 23.40 7.60 -10.03
CA SER A 304 22.13 8.31 -10.23
C SER A 304 21.03 7.45 -10.86
N LYS A 305 21.37 6.33 -11.51
CA LYS A 305 20.37 5.42 -12.13
C LYS A 305 19.52 4.72 -11.08
N VAL A 306 19.92 4.72 -9.81
CA VAL A 306 19.11 4.21 -8.69
C VAL A 306 17.77 4.93 -8.58
N LEU A 307 17.73 6.23 -8.89
CA LEU A 307 16.53 7.05 -8.78
C LEU A 307 15.47 6.65 -9.80
N THR A 308 15.87 6.22 -11.00
CA THR A 308 14.96 5.90 -12.11
C THR A 308 14.80 4.40 -12.36
N LYS A 309 15.74 3.58 -11.89
CA LYS A 309 15.67 2.12 -12.05
C LYS A 309 14.47 1.57 -11.30
N GLY A 310 13.67 0.76 -12.00
CA GLY A 310 12.46 0.18 -11.43
C GLY A 310 11.34 1.19 -11.15
N LEU A 311 11.45 2.44 -11.60
CA LEU A 311 10.41 3.44 -11.42
C LEU A 311 9.18 3.13 -12.29
N ALA A 312 9.37 2.87 -13.59
CA ALA A 312 8.28 2.53 -14.50
C ALA A 312 7.39 1.38 -13.99
N PRO A 313 7.93 0.21 -13.60
CA PRO A 313 7.09 -0.87 -13.06
C PRO A 313 6.42 -0.51 -11.73
N ARG A 314 7.05 0.35 -10.94
CA ARG A 314 6.48 0.81 -9.68
C ARG A 314 5.31 1.78 -9.89
N VAL A 315 5.46 2.74 -10.80
CA VAL A 315 4.43 3.72 -11.17
C VAL A 315 3.18 3.00 -11.66
N VAL A 316 3.34 2.06 -12.60
CA VAL A 316 2.22 1.26 -13.13
C VAL A 316 1.55 0.45 -12.02
N SER A 317 2.34 -0.28 -11.21
CA SER A 317 1.80 -1.10 -10.13
C SER A 317 1.07 -0.28 -9.07
N ASN A 318 1.63 0.87 -8.66
CA ASN A 318 1.04 1.72 -7.63
C ASN A 318 -0.20 2.44 -8.14
N ALA A 319 -0.21 2.92 -9.39
CA ALA A 319 -1.39 3.55 -9.98
C ALA A 319 -2.57 2.57 -10.07
N LEU A 320 -2.32 1.33 -10.53
CA LEU A 320 -3.34 0.28 -10.60
C LEU A 320 -3.83 -0.14 -9.21
N TYR A 321 -2.93 -0.28 -8.24
CA TYR A 321 -3.29 -0.62 -6.87
C TYR A 321 -4.15 0.47 -6.22
N SER A 322 -3.70 1.73 -6.26
CA SER A 322 -4.41 2.85 -5.62
C SER A 322 -5.77 3.14 -6.25
N SER A 323 -5.89 3.04 -7.57
CA SER A 323 -7.20 3.19 -8.25
C SER A 323 -8.16 2.08 -7.83
N LEU A 324 -7.77 0.80 -7.95
CA LEU A 324 -8.64 -0.32 -7.61
C LEU A 324 -9.03 -0.33 -6.13
N VAL A 325 -8.11 0.01 -5.22
CA VAL A 325 -8.42 0.14 -3.79
C VAL A 325 -9.44 1.24 -3.54
N MET A 326 -9.28 2.40 -4.18
CA MET A 326 -10.22 3.51 -4.01
C MET A 326 -11.62 3.17 -4.57
N LEU A 327 -11.66 2.58 -5.77
CA LEU A 327 -12.90 2.13 -6.41
C LEU A 327 -13.62 1.08 -5.56
N ALA A 328 -12.87 0.09 -5.05
CA ALA A 328 -13.45 -0.95 -4.21
C ALA A 328 -13.92 -0.41 -2.86
N TYR A 329 -13.14 0.46 -2.21
CA TYR A 329 -13.52 1.06 -0.93
C TYR A 329 -14.83 1.83 -1.03
N GLU A 330 -14.99 2.63 -2.08
CA GLU A 330 -16.22 3.40 -2.32
C GLU A 330 -17.40 2.50 -2.72
N THR A 331 -17.16 1.46 -3.51
CA THR A 331 -18.20 0.46 -3.84
C THR A 331 -18.67 -0.27 -2.59
N VAL A 332 -17.75 -0.69 -1.73
CA VAL A 332 -18.03 -1.34 -0.45
C VAL A 332 -18.80 -0.39 0.47
N LYS A 333 -18.40 0.88 0.54
CA LYS A 333 -19.16 1.90 1.28
C LYS A 333 -20.57 2.04 0.77
N LYS A 334 -20.77 2.21 -0.55
CA LYS A 334 -22.10 2.29 -1.20
C LYS A 334 -23.02 1.13 -0.83
N LEU A 335 -22.47 -0.07 -0.72
CA LEU A 335 -23.23 -1.28 -0.38
C LEU A 335 -23.50 -1.43 1.12
N CYS A 336 -22.75 -0.75 1.99
CA CYS A 336 -22.81 -0.92 3.44
C CYS A 336 -23.37 0.29 4.20
N VAL A 337 -23.77 1.37 3.52
CA VAL A 337 -24.47 2.50 4.16
C VAL A 337 -25.80 2.01 4.76
N LEU A 338 -26.05 2.38 6.00
CA LEU A 338 -27.33 2.11 6.66
C LEU A 338 -28.48 2.80 5.89
N PRO A 339 -29.64 2.16 5.73
CA PRO A 339 -30.74 2.70 4.93
C PRO A 339 -31.19 4.09 5.39
N GLU A 340 -31.03 4.40 6.68
CA GLU A 340 -31.37 5.69 7.31
C GLU A 340 -30.50 6.86 6.81
N TYR A 341 -29.26 6.61 6.41
CA TYR A 341 -28.31 7.65 5.94
C TYR A 341 -28.16 7.66 4.41
N ARG A 342 -28.83 6.76 3.69
CA ARG A 342 -28.66 6.57 2.24
C ARG A 342 -28.99 7.83 1.42
N ASP A 343 -29.99 8.58 1.85
CA ASP A 343 -30.45 9.82 1.19
C ASP A 343 -29.66 11.07 1.62
N HIS A 344 -28.83 10.92 2.66
CA HIS A 344 -28.01 12.00 3.23
C HIS A 344 -26.54 11.93 2.77
N VAL A 345 -26.11 10.85 2.11
CA VAL A 345 -24.73 10.72 1.60
C VAL A 345 -24.60 11.34 0.21
N VAL A 346 -23.66 12.27 0.06
CA VAL A 346 -23.27 12.83 -1.24
C VAL A 346 -22.26 11.89 -1.90
N TRP A 347 -22.64 11.29 -3.03
CA TRP A 347 -21.87 10.25 -3.75
C TRP A 347 -20.96 10.75 -4.85
#